data_AF-A0A0D8XB19-F1
#
_entry.id   AF-A0A0D8XB19-F1
#
_cell.length_a   1.000
_cell.length_b   1.000
_cell.length_c   1.000
_cell.angle_alpha   90.00
_cell.angle_beta   90.00
_cell.angle_gamma   90.00
#
_symmetry.space_group_name_H-M   'P 1'
#
loop_
_entity.id
_entity.type
_entity.pdbx_description
1 polymer ?
#
loop_
_entity_poly.entity_id
_entity_poly.type
_entity_poly.pdbx_seq_one_letter_code
_entity_poly.pdbx_strand_id
1 'polypeptide(L)'
;MIKSLRNLHRLQEDFDIFAFDIGMADPKIDELRLPMAVLSRIVKSSLPNGVALSKDARTYMMRACIVFILYILSQAEDCASSKKRKTVMVEDVMTSLKISGFDTLFDPLNDAFNLYKASNANKIMKLKASKRAQSNPSD
;
A
#
# COMPACT_ATOMS: atom_id res chain seq x y z
N MET A 1 -18.22 13.02 -17.73
CA MET A 1 -18.40 13.52 -16.35
C MET A 1 -19.33 12.63 -15.52
N ILE A 2 -20.59 12.39 -15.93
CA ILE A 2 -21.59 11.65 -15.13
C ILE A 2 -21.25 10.15 -14.92
N LYS A 3 -20.66 9.46 -15.91
CA LYS A 3 -20.18 8.07 -15.74
C LYS A 3 -19.02 7.93 -14.74
N SER A 4 -18.15 8.95 -14.66
CA SER A 4 -17.01 8.98 -13.74
C SER A 4 -17.45 9.16 -12.29
N LEU A 5 -18.46 10.00 -12.06
CA LEU A 5 -19.05 10.21 -10.74
C LEU A 5 -19.83 8.99 -10.23
N ARG A 6 -20.51 8.25 -11.13
CA ARG A 6 -21.22 7.02 -10.78
C ARG A 6 -20.28 5.87 -10.39
N ASN A 7 -19.13 5.77 -11.05
CA ASN A 7 -18.11 4.78 -10.70
C ASN A 7 -17.48 5.09 -9.33
N LEU A 8 -17.19 6.37 -9.05
CA LEU A 8 -16.61 6.76 -7.77
C LEU A 8 -17.56 6.46 -6.59
N HIS A 9 -18.86 6.70 -6.76
CA HIS A 9 -19.87 6.33 -5.76
C HIS A 9 -19.93 4.80 -5.55
N ARG A 10 -19.82 4.01 -6.61
CA ARG A 10 -19.88 2.54 -6.50
C ARG A 10 -18.65 1.97 -5.78
N LEU A 11 -17.48 2.55 -6.02
CA LEU A 11 -16.23 2.13 -5.38
C LEU A 11 -16.18 2.49 -3.89
N GLN A 12 -16.79 3.62 -3.52
CA GLN A 12 -17.00 3.99 -2.12
C GLN A 12 -17.86 2.95 -1.41
N GLU A 13 -18.97 2.52 -2.03
CA GLU A 13 -19.85 1.48 -1.50
C GLU A 13 -19.12 0.12 -1.38
N ASP A 14 -18.33 -0.27 -2.38
CA ASP A 14 -17.56 -1.52 -2.35
C ASP A 14 -16.53 -1.52 -1.20
N PHE A 15 -15.89 -0.38 -0.93
CA PHE A 15 -14.98 -0.22 0.21
C PHE A 15 -15.73 -0.28 1.55
N ASP A 16 -16.87 0.41 1.67
CA ASP A 16 -17.66 0.45 2.89
C ASP A 16 -18.26 -0.92 3.22
N ILE A 17 -18.72 -1.68 2.20
CA ILE A 17 -19.16 -3.07 2.35
C ILE A 17 -18.01 -3.95 2.82
N PHE A 18 -16.83 -3.84 2.22
CA PHE A 18 -15.65 -4.61 2.64
C PHE A 18 -15.21 -4.28 4.07
N ALA A 19 -15.26 -3.00 4.45
CA ALA A 19 -14.98 -2.55 5.80
C ALA A 19 -16.01 -3.07 6.83
N PHE A 20 -17.27 -3.21 6.41
CA PHE A 20 -18.32 -3.81 7.21
C PHE A 20 -18.15 -5.33 7.35
N ASP A 21 -17.82 -6.04 6.26
CA ASP A 21 -17.60 -7.49 6.24
C ASP A 21 -16.38 -7.91 7.07
N ILE A 22 -15.30 -7.13 7.01
CA ILE A 22 -14.15 -7.30 7.91
C ILE A 22 -14.53 -6.93 9.36
N GLY A 23 -15.55 -6.09 9.53
CA GLY A 23 -15.96 -5.52 10.80
C GLY A 23 -14.86 -4.64 11.39
N MET A 24 -14.95 -3.31 11.26
CA MET A 24 -14.03 -2.37 11.93
C MET A 24 -13.90 -2.56 13.48
N ALA A 25 -14.74 -3.39 14.08
CA ALA A 25 -14.70 -3.80 15.48
C ALA A 25 -14.11 -5.21 15.72
N ASP A 26 -13.72 -5.95 14.68
CA ASP A 26 -13.12 -7.28 14.82
C ASP A 26 -11.76 -7.16 15.55
N PRO A 27 -11.57 -7.84 16.69
CA PRO A 27 -10.31 -7.83 17.42
C PRO A 27 -9.11 -8.32 16.58
N LYS A 28 -9.32 -9.09 15.52
CA LYS A 28 -8.25 -9.51 14.60
C LYS A 28 -7.59 -8.35 13.88
N ILE A 29 -8.30 -7.24 13.64
CA ILE A 29 -7.69 -6.03 13.07
C ILE A 29 -6.64 -5.46 14.03
N ASP A 30 -6.89 -5.56 15.33
CA ASP A 30 -5.95 -5.03 16.32
C ASP A 30 -4.65 -5.86 16.39
N GLU A 31 -4.62 -7.09 15.87
CA GLU A 31 -3.39 -7.87 15.69
C GLU A 31 -2.54 -7.36 14.51
N LEU A 32 -3.16 -6.73 13.52
CA LEU A 32 -2.51 -6.16 12.32
C LEU A 32 -2.06 -4.71 12.52
N ARG A 33 -1.98 -4.25 13.78
CA ARG A 33 -1.69 -2.87 14.16
C ARG A 33 -0.38 -2.34 13.57
N LEU A 34 -0.49 -1.26 12.81
CA LEU A 34 0.66 -0.47 12.37
C LEU A 34 1.28 0.29 13.57
N PRO A 35 2.59 0.56 13.57
CA PRO A 35 3.23 1.34 14.62
C PRO A 35 2.59 2.73 14.78
N MET A 36 1.91 2.95 15.90
CA MET A 36 1.12 4.16 16.17
C MET A 36 1.93 5.45 16.09
N ALA A 37 3.22 5.40 16.44
CA ALA A 37 4.12 6.56 16.34
C ALA A 37 4.35 7.00 14.89
N VAL A 38 4.49 6.04 13.97
CA VAL A 38 4.68 6.31 12.53
C VAL A 38 3.41 6.88 11.95
N LEU A 39 2.26 6.24 12.22
CA LEU A 39 0.96 6.73 11.76
C LEU A 39 0.68 8.15 12.26
N SER A 40 0.93 8.41 13.54
CA SER A 40 0.73 9.74 14.14
C SER A 40 1.58 10.81 13.48
N ARG A 41 2.81 10.47 13.05
CA ARG A 41 3.70 11.40 12.35
C ARG A 41 3.16 11.71 10.95
N ILE A 42 2.77 10.68 10.20
CA ILE A 42 2.22 10.83 8.84
C ILE A 42 0.95 11.69 8.87
N VAL A 43 0.02 11.39 9.78
CA VAL A 43 -1.24 12.14 9.82
C VAL A 43 -1.00 13.58 10.23
N LYS A 44 -0.13 13.83 11.21
CA LYS A 44 0.22 15.21 11.59
C LYS A 44 0.87 15.98 10.46
N SER A 45 1.68 15.35 9.60
CA SER A 45 2.24 16.02 8.42
C SER A 45 1.19 16.42 7.38
N SER A 46 0.00 15.80 7.44
CA SER A 46 -1.13 16.15 6.58
C SER A 46 -2.08 17.17 7.21
N LEU A 47 -1.84 17.61 8.45
CA LEU A 47 -2.69 18.56 9.19
C LEU A 47 -1.99 19.93 9.35
N PRO A 48 -2.75 21.03 9.45
CA PRO A 48 -2.20 22.34 9.80
C PRO A 48 -1.48 22.35 11.15
N ASN A 49 -0.52 23.26 11.29
CA ASN A 49 0.23 23.44 12.53
C ASN A 49 -0.71 23.75 13.72
N GLY A 50 -0.46 23.10 14.86
CA GLY A 50 -1.24 23.29 16.08
C GLY A 50 -2.50 22.43 16.19
N VAL A 51 -2.87 21.68 15.15
CA VAL A 51 -4.02 20.77 15.22
C VAL A 51 -3.67 19.51 16.03
N ALA A 52 -4.47 19.25 17.06
CA ALA A 52 -4.37 18.04 17.87
C ALA A 52 -5.34 16.96 17.35
N LEU A 53 -4.89 15.71 17.39
CA LEU A 53 -5.69 14.56 17.02
C LEU A 53 -6.01 13.72 18.27
N SER A 54 -7.28 13.40 18.48
CA SER A 54 -7.71 12.60 19.62
C SER A 54 -7.10 11.19 19.60
N LYS A 55 -7.14 10.48 20.73
CA LYS A 55 -6.66 9.09 20.80
C LYS A 55 -7.54 8.18 19.95
N ASP A 56 -8.86 8.35 20.02
CA ASP A 56 -9.81 7.52 19.27
C ASP A 56 -9.67 7.72 17.77
N ALA A 57 -9.53 8.97 17.30
CA ALA A 57 -9.32 9.25 15.88
C ALA A 57 -8.03 8.58 15.34
N ARG A 58 -6.97 8.51 16.15
CA ARG A 58 -5.76 7.75 15.78
C ARG A 58 -6.02 6.26 15.64
N THR A 59 -6.79 5.68 16.56
CA THR A 59 -7.18 4.27 16.50
C THR A 59 -8.04 3.99 15.27
N TYR A 60 -9.01 4.84 14.96
CA TYR A 60 -9.87 4.68 13.78
C TYR A 60 -9.09 4.77 12.48
N MET A 61 -8.17 5.73 12.35
CA MET A 61 -7.32 5.80 11.15
C MET A 61 -6.40 4.60 11.03
N MET A 62 -5.86 4.09 12.15
CA MET A 62 -5.04 2.88 12.14
C MET A 62 -5.84 1.70 11.56
N ARG A 63 -7.07 1.50 12.04
CA ARG A 63 -7.97 0.45 11.53
C ARG A 63 -8.32 0.70 10.06
N ALA A 64 -8.61 1.94 9.67
CA ALA A 64 -8.89 2.30 8.29
C ALA A 64 -7.71 2.00 7.35
N CYS A 65 -6.46 2.26 7.77
CA CYS A 65 -5.27 1.90 7.00
C CYS A 65 -5.15 0.39 6.78
N ILE A 66 -5.47 -0.43 7.79
CA ILE A 66 -5.44 -1.88 7.66
C ILE A 66 -6.50 -2.35 6.67
N VAL A 67 -7.73 -1.86 6.83
CA VAL A 67 -8.83 -2.18 5.90
C VAL A 67 -8.48 -1.75 4.48
N PHE A 68 -7.85 -0.59 4.30
CA PHE A 68 -7.36 -0.13 2.99
C PHE A 68 -6.36 -1.10 2.36
N ILE A 69 -5.37 -1.58 3.13
CA ILE A 69 -4.39 -2.56 2.64
C ILE A 69 -5.09 -3.86 2.22
N LEU A 70 -5.99 -4.36 3.06
CA LEU A 70 -6.72 -5.61 2.81
C LEU A 70 -7.66 -5.48 1.60
N TYR A 71 -8.31 -4.32 1.45
CA TYR A 71 -9.14 -4.03 0.31
C TYR A 71 -8.33 -4.04 -0.98
N ILE A 72 -7.23 -3.28 -1.05
CA ILE A 72 -6.37 -3.25 -2.25
C ILE A 72 -5.79 -4.63 -2.58
N LEU A 73 -5.46 -5.43 -1.56
CA LEU A 73 -5.03 -6.81 -1.75
C LEU A 73 -6.14 -7.67 -2.38
N SER A 74 -7.36 -7.62 -1.83
CA SER A 74 -8.53 -8.33 -2.40
C SER A 74 -8.75 -7.96 -3.87
N GLN A 75 -8.71 -6.66 -4.19
CA GLN A 75 -8.87 -6.19 -5.56
C GLN A 75 -7.72 -6.63 -6.48
N ALA A 76 -6.50 -6.74 -5.95
CA ALA A 76 -5.35 -7.25 -6.70
C ALA A 76 -5.41 -8.78 -6.90
N GLU A 77 -5.95 -9.52 -5.94
CA GLU A 77 -6.24 -10.95 -6.06
C GLU A 77 -7.26 -11.20 -7.17
N ASP A 78 -8.33 -10.41 -7.23
CA ASP A 78 -9.32 -10.46 -8.31
C ASP A 78 -8.68 -10.17 -9.68
N CYS A 79 -7.79 -9.17 -9.75
CA CYS A 79 -7.04 -8.87 -10.96
C CYS A 79 -6.16 -10.05 -11.41
N ALA A 80 -5.44 -10.68 -10.48
CA ALA A 80 -4.61 -11.86 -10.76
C ALA A 80 -5.46 -13.05 -11.20
N SER A 81 -6.58 -13.29 -10.51
CA SER A 81 -7.54 -14.36 -10.80
C SER A 81 -8.16 -14.21 -12.19
N SER A 82 -8.53 -12.98 -12.58
CA SER A 82 -9.04 -12.66 -13.92
C SER A 82 -8.05 -13.03 -15.04
N LYS A 83 -6.75 -12.98 -14.74
CA LYS A 83 -5.64 -13.38 -15.62
C LYS A 83 -5.25 -14.86 -15.46
N LYS A 84 -6.06 -15.67 -14.77
CA LYS A 84 -5.82 -17.10 -14.47
C LYS A 84 -4.53 -17.36 -13.67
N ARG A 85 -4.10 -16.41 -12.85
CA ARG A 85 -2.92 -16.53 -11.99
C ARG A 85 -3.34 -16.65 -10.52
N LYS A 86 -2.62 -17.48 -9.76
CA LYS A 86 -2.77 -17.59 -8.30
C LYS A 86 -1.82 -16.68 -7.52
N THR A 87 -0.84 -16.09 -8.21
CA THR A 87 0.16 -15.21 -7.62
C THR A 87 -0.15 -13.78 -8.02
N VAL A 88 -0.36 -12.93 -7.01
CA VAL A 88 -0.50 -11.48 -7.19
C VAL A 88 0.84 -10.89 -7.62
N MET A 89 0.85 -10.15 -8.72
CA MET A 89 2.01 -9.44 -9.22
C MET A 89 1.88 -7.94 -8.98
N VAL A 90 3.00 -7.22 -9.10
CA VAL A 90 3.02 -5.76 -8.91
C VAL A 90 2.07 -5.05 -9.88
N GLU A 91 1.95 -5.54 -11.12
CA GLU A 91 0.99 -5.00 -12.09
C GLU A 91 -0.47 -5.11 -11.61
N ASP A 92 -0.81 -6.14 -10.83
CA ASP A 92 -2.17 -6.34 -10.34
C ASP A 92 -2.51 -5.33 -9.25
N VAL A 93 -1.55 -5.06 -8.34
CA VAL A 93 -1.67 -4.00 -7.32
C VAL A 93 -1.77 -2.61 -7.97
N MET A 94 -0.93 -2.35 -8.98
CA MET A 94 -0.94 -1.08 -9.71
C MET A 94 -2.24 -0.89 -10.50
N THR A 95 -2.82 -1.98 -11.04
CA THR A 95 -4.12 -1.95 -11.71
C THR A 95 -5.26 -1.79 -10.72
N SER A 96 -5.18 -2.47 -9.56
CA SER A 96 -6.21 -2.41 -8.52
C SER A 96 -6.38 -0.99 -7.98
N LEU A 97 -5.29 -0.24 -7.80
CA LEU A 97 -5.34 1.17 -7.42
C LEU A 97 -6.15 2.03 -8.40
N LYS A 98 -6.00 1.79 -9.71
CA LYS A 98 -6.73 2.55 -10.74
C LYS A 98 -8.22 2.22 -10.75
N ILE A 99 -8.54 0.93 -10.78
CA ILE A 99 -9.96 0.49 -10.84
C ILE A 99 -10.71 0.84 -9.56
N SER A 100 -10.01 0.92 -8.43
CA SER A 100 -10.57 1.30 -7.13
C SER A 100 -10.65 2.80 -6.89
N GLY A 101 -10.30 3.63 -7.87
CA GLY A 101 -10.42 5.10 -7.77
C GLY A 101 -9.31 5.76 -6.94
N PHE A 102 -8.22 5.04 -6.67
CA PHE A 102 -7.01 5.55 -6.02
C PHE A 102 -5.92 5.89 -7.04
N ASP A 103 -6.30 6.37 -8.22
CA ASP A 103 -5.37 6.72 -9.32
C ASP A 103 -4.27 7.69 -8.87
N THR A 104 -4.58 8.59 -7.94
CA THR A 104 -3.61 9.56 -7.39
C THR A 104 -2.46 8.91 -6.63
N LEU A 105 -2.61 7.66 -6.19
CA LEU A 105 -1.55 6.90 -5.53
C LEU A 105 -0.65 6.15 -6.52
N PHE A 106 -1.05 6.03 -7.79
CA PHE A 106 -0.33 5.24 -8.77
C PHE A 106 1.08 5.78 -9.04
N ASP A 107 1.17 7.05 -9.43
CA ASP A 107 2.44 7.70 -9.78
C ASP A 107 3.44 7.68 -8.62
N PRO A 108 3.11 8.15 -7.40
CA PRO A 108 4.07 8.13 -6.29
C PRO A 108 4.49 6.70 -5.89
N LEU A 109 3.59 5.72 -6.01
CA LEU A 109 3.94 4.33 -5.71
C LEU A 109 4.85 3.73 -6.79
N ASN A 110 4.59 4.03 -8.06
CA ASN A 110 5.39 3.55 -9.18
C ASN A 110 6.81 4.14 -9.13
N ASP A 111 6.95 5.42 -8.79
CA ASP A 111 8.25 6.06 -8.59
C ASP A 111 9.03 5.43 -7.44
N ALA A 112 8.37 5.21 -6.30
CA ALA A 112 8.97 4.53 -5.15
C ALA A 112 9.43 3.10 -5.51
N PHE A 113 8.64 2.38 -6.31
CA PHE A 113 8.98 1.03 -6.77
C PHE A 113 10.18 1.03 -7.72
N ASN A 114 10.26 2.00 -8.64
CA ASN A 114 11.40 2.15 -9.54
C ASN A 114 12.69 2.49 -8.79
N LEU A 115 12.60 3.38 -7.79
CA LEU A 115 13.71 3.69 -6.90
C LEU A 115 14.19 2.45 -6.13
N TYR A 116 13.25 1.65 -5.62
CA TYR A 116 13.56 0.39 -4.94
C TYR A 116 14.30 -0.59 -5.88
N LYS A 117 13.82 -0.77 -7.11
CA LYS A 117 14.48 -1.61 -8.12
C LYS A 117 15.91 -1.15 -8.41
N ALA A 118 16.11 0.14 -8.63
CA ALA A 118 17.43 0.71 -8.90
C ALA A 118 18.38 0.52 -7.71
N SER A 119 17.91 0.78 -6.49
CA SER A 119 18.68 0.57 -5.26
C SER A 119 19.08 -0.89 -5.07
N ASN A 120 18.15 -1.82 -5.31
CA ASN A 120 18.42 -3.25 -5.17
C ASN A 120 19.42 -3.75 -6.23
N ALA A 121 19.32 -3.27 -7.47
CA ALA A 121 20.29 -3.55 -8.53
C ALA A 121 21.70 -3.06 -8.13
N ASN A 122 21.81 -1.84 -7.60
CA ASN A 122 23.07 -1.27 -7.11
C ASN A 122 23.66 -2.09 -5.95
N LYS A 123 22.83 -2.60 -5.04
CA LYS A 123 23.27 -3.48 -3.95
C LYS A 123 23.86 -4.78 -4.49
N ILE A 124 23.21 -5.41 -5.47
CA ILE A 124 23.71 -6.63 -6.10
C ILE A 124 25.03 -6.38 -6.84
N MET A 125 25.15 -5.26 -7.56
CA MET A 125 26.40 -4.89 -8.24
C MET A 125 27.55 -4.67 -7.26
N LYS A 126 27.32 -3.95 -6.14
CA LYS A 126 28.33 -3.76 -5.07
C LYS A 126 28.76 -5.08 -4.45
N LEU A 127 27.83 -6.00 -4.18
CA LEU A 127 28.13 -7.32 -3.64
C LEU A 127 28.97 -8.17 -4.62
N LYS A 128 28.70 -8.10 -5.93
CA LYS A 128 29.47 -8.79 -6.97
C LYS A 128 30.87 -8.19 -7.15
N ALA A 129 31.00 -6.86 -7.09
CA ALA A 129 32.29 -6.17 -7.16
C ALA A 129 33.17 -6.52 -5.94
N SER A 130 32.60 -6.56 -4.75
CA SER A 130 33.31 -6.93 -3.51
C SER A 130 33.77 -8.40 -3.52
N LYS A 131 33.01 -9.32 -4.14
CA LYS A 131 33.42 -10.72 -4.31
C LYS A 131 34.54 -10.90 -5.35
N ARG A 132 34.54 -10.13 -6.45
CA ARG A 132 35.63 -10.14 -7.45
C ARG A 132 36.94 -9.57 -6.91
N ALA A 133 36.87 -8.59 -6.00
CA ALA A 133 38.06 -8.01 -5.37
C ALA A 133 38.72 -8.94 -4.34
N GLN A 134 37.98 -9.91 -3.77
CA GLN A 134 38.51 -10.89 -2.81
C GLN A 134 39.01 -12.19 -3.47
N SER A 135 38.68 -12.46 -4.73
CA SER A 135 39.10 -13.68 -5.44
C SER A 135 40.42 -13.57 -6.20
N ASN A 136 41.06 -12.39 -6.21
CA ASN A 136 42.43 -12.22 -6.73
C ASN A 136 43.37 -11.74 -5.60
N PRO A 137 43.87 -12.64 -4.74
CA PRO A 137 45.17 -12.43 -4.12
C PRO A 137 46.26 -12.72 -5.17
N SER A 138 47.17 -11.76 -5.30
CA SER A 138 48.34 -11.68 -6.17
C SER A 138 49.05 -13.00 -6.48
N ASP A 139 49.40 -13.21 -7.76
CA ASP A 139 50.59 -13.99 -8.16
C ASP A 139 51.87 -13.36 -7.58
#